data_AF-A0A8C5PTI9-F1
#
_entry.id   AF-A0A8C5PTI9-F1
#
_cell.length_a   1.000
_cell.length_b   1.000
_cell.length_c   1.000
_cell.angle_alpha   90.00
_cell.angle_beta   90.00
_cell.angle_gamma   90.00
#
_symmetry.space_group_name_H-M   'P 1'
#
loop_
_entity.id
_entity.type
_entity.pdbx_description
1 polymer ?
#
loop_
_entity_poly.entity_id
_entity_poly.type
_entity_poly.pdbx_seq_one_letter_code
_entity_poly.pdbx_strand_id
1 'polypeptide(L)'
;MSASLFGVQLLPVVFFQGYMDLMTKVLTSSGEPTNVVKGNVLLTDDNRWLPLQSGLQILIEFQAGVGLEILAKIDVVIWEQQCQTNVNTRYVI
;
A
#
# COMPACT_ATOMS: atom_id res chain seq x y z
N MET A 1 2.85 -9.98 -8.99
CA MET A 1 1.53 -9.31 -8.94
C MET A 1 1.70 -7.90 -9.47
N SER A 2 0.85 -7.47 -10.39
CA SER A 2 0.77 -6.08 -10.84
C SER A 2 -0.43 -5.39 -10.15
N ALA A 3 -0.27 -4.12 -9.83
CA ALA A 3 -1.33 -3.31 -9.23
C ALA A 3 -1.32 -1.92 -9.86
N SER A 4 -2.46 -1.24 -9.82
CA SER A 4 -2.62 0.15 -10.25
C SER A 4 -3.34 0.94 -9.17
N LEU A 5 -2.86 2.14 -8.88
CA LEU A 5 -3.39 3.00 -7.81
C LEU A 5 -3.54 4.43 -8.35
N PHE A 6 -4.75 5.00 -8.27
CA PHE A 6 -5.12 6.30 -8.86
C PHE A 6 -4.66 6.50 -10.32
N GLY A 7 -4.72 5.44 -11.13
CA GLY A 7 -4.30 5.45 -12.54
C GLY A 7 -2.81 5.28 -12.78
N VAL A 8 -1.98 5.20 -11.73
CA VAL A 8 -0.54 4.91 -11.82
C VAL A 8 -0.31 3.41 -11.68
N GLN A 9 0.42 2.81 -12.62
CA GLN A 9 0.85 1.41 -12.53
C GLN A 9 1.98 1.29 -11.51
N LEU A 10 1.81 0.45 -10.49
CA LEU A 10 2.86 0.16 -9.52
C LEU A 10 3.86 -0.85 -10.08
N LEU A 11 5.11 -0.74 -9.62
CA LEU A 11 6.15 -1.71 -9.92
C LEU A 11 5.67 -3.12 -9.52
N PRO A 12 5.76 -4.12 -10.42
CA PRO A 12 5.32 -5.46 -10.11
C PRO A 12 6.08 -6.05 -8.93
N VAL A 13 5.35 -6.54 -7.94
CA VAL A 13 5.94 -7.22 -6.78
C VAL A 13 6.06 -8.71 -7.09
N VAL A 14 7.28 -9.24 -6.92
CA VAL A 14 7.59 -10.66 -7.04
C VAL A 14 7.60 -11.26 -5.64
N PHE A 15 6.70 -12.19 -5.35
CA PHE A 15 6.61 -12.81 -4.02
C PHE A 15 7.71 -13.83 -3.78
N PHE A 16 8.10 -14.58 -4.82
CA PHE A 16 9.20 -15.53 -4.79
C PHE A 16 9.76 -15.73 -6.20
N GLN A 17 11.04 -16.12 -6.29
CA GLN A 17 11.68 -16.44 -7.55
C GLN A 17 12.38 -17.81 -7.48
N GLY A 18 11.78 -18.80 -8.14
CA GLY A 18 12.28 -20.19 -8.16
C GLY A 18 11.88 -21.00 -6.93
N TYR A 19 12.20 -22.31 -6.98
CA TYR A 19 11.76 -23.29 -5.97
C TYR A 19 12.43 -23.10 -4.60
N MET A 20 13.73 -22.78 -4.59
CA MET A 20 14.46 -22.59 -3.33
C MET A 20 13.92 -21.40 -2.54
N ASP A 21 13.70 -20.26 -3.19
CA ASP A 21 13.17 -19.05 -2.55
C ASP A 21 11.73 -19.26 -2.04
N LEU A 22 10.91 -20.00 -2.80
CA LEU A 22 9.59 -20.41 -2.34
C LEU A 22 9.68 -21.27 -1.06
N MET A 23 10.56 -22.28 -1.04
CA MET A 23 10.72 -23.16 0.12
C MET A 23 11.30 -22.45 1.33
N THR A 24 12.23 -21.53 1.14
CA THR A 24 12.71 -20.70 2.24
C THR A 24 11.56 -19.90 2.85
N LYS A 25 10.76 -19.19 2.04
CA LYS A 25 9.64 -18.38 2.54
C LYS A 25 8.55 -19.19 3.23
N VAL A 26 8.25 -20.41 2.75
CA VAL A 26 7.28 -21.32 3.39
C VAL A 26 7.80 -21.82 4.72
N LEU A 27 9.07 -22.26 4.79
CA LEU A 27 9.67 -22.77 6.02
C LEU A 27 9.91 -21.70 7.08
N THR A 28 10.14 -20.44 6.66
CA THR A 28 10.34 -19.31 7.56
C THR A 28 9.06 -18.50 7.81
N SER A 29 7.91 -18.89 7.24
CA SER A 29 6.65 -18.17 7.47
C SER A 29 6.22 -18.36 8.93
N SER A 30 6.19 -17.27 9.70
CA SER A 30 5.75 -17.27 11.10
C SER A 30 4.22 -17.23 11.25
N GLY A 31 3.49 -17.19 10.13
CA GLY A 31 2.05 -16.94 10.10
C GLY A 31 1.65 -15.55 10.61
N GLU A 32 2.58 -14.62 10.73
CA GLU A 32 2.29 -13.22 11.02
C GLU A 32 1.95 -12.45 9.73
N PRO A 33 1.00 -11.51 9.78
CA PRO A 33 0.71 -10.65 8.64
C PRO A 33 1.94 -9.82 8.27
N THR A 34 2.45 -10.03 7.06
CA THR A 34 3.58 -9.29 6.50
C THR A 34 3.07 -8.10 5.70
N ASN A 35 3.74 -6.95 5.83
CA ASN A 35 3.41 -5.78 5.04
C ASN A 35 3.91 -5.95 3.59
N VAL A 36 3.00 -5.86 2.62
CA VAL A 36 3.33 -6.03 1.19
C VAL A 36 3.50 -4.69 0.51
N VAL A 37 2.65 -3.72 0.84
CA VAL A 37 2.72 -2.35 0.31
C VAL A 37 2.38 -1.38 1.42
N LYS A 38 3.28 -0.45 1.70
CA LYS A 38 3.03 0.69 2.58
C LYS A 38 3.44 1.96 1.85
N GLY A 39 2.52 2.90 1.74
CA GLY A 39 2.81 4.16 1.08
C GLY A 39 1.77 5.22 1.39
N ASN A 40 2.22 6.48 1.40
CA ASN A 40 1.36 7.64 1.50
C ASN A 40 1.29 8.28 0.12
N VAL A 41 0.09 8.65 -0.30
CA VAL A 41 -0.15 9.31 -1.58
C VAL A 41 -0.81 10.65 -1.31
N LEU A 42 -0.18 11.72 -1.79
CA LEU A 42 -0.77 13.04 -1.81
C LEU A 42 -1.71 13.12 -3.02
N LEU A 43 -3.01 13.32 -2.77
CA LEU A 43 -4.04 13.35 -3.81
C LEU A 43 -4.24 14.75 -4.37
N THR A 44 -4.29 15.75 -3.48
CA THR A 44 -4.50 17.14 -3.87
C THR A 44 -3.56 18.03 -3.09
N ASP A 45 -2.91 18.94 -3.81
CA ASP A 45 -2.14 20.07 -3.29
C ASP A 45 -2.59 21.30 -4.09
N ASP A 46 -3.59 22.01 -3.58
CA ASP A 46 -4.10 23.23 -4.21
C ASP A 46 -3.70 24.42 -3.33
N ASN A 47 -2.84 25.27 -3.89
CA ASN A 47 -2.38 26.47 -3.23
C ASN A 47 -2.78 27.69 -4.06
N ARG A 48 -3.73 28.49 -3.55
CA ARG A 48 -4.27 29.63 -4.29
C ARG A 48 -4.10 30.93 -3.52
N TRP A 49 -3.49 31.89 -4.22
CA TRP A 49 -3.42 33.27 -3.80
C TRP A 49 -4.67 34.00 -4.27
N LEU A 50 -5.49 34.48 -3.33
CA LEU A 50 -6.66 35.30 -3.61
C LEU A 50 -6.39 36.74 -3.14
N PRO A 51 -6.21 37.70 -4.08
CA PRO A 51 -6.18 39.10 -3.75
C PRO A 51 -7.61 39.57 -3.44
N LEU A 52 -7.84 40.04 -2.22
CA LEU A 52 -9.08 40.69 -1.85
C LEU A 52 -9.15 42.10 -2.46
N GLN A 53 -10.37 42.58 -2.69
CA GLN A 53 -10.62 43.94 -3.15
C GLN A 53 -10.08 45.02 -2.19
N SER A 54 -9.77 44.65 -0.94
CA SER A 54 -9.10 45.50 0.04
C SER A 54 -7.59 45.66 -0.16
N GLY A 55 -6.98 44.93 -1.11
CA GLY A 55 -5.53 44.88 -1.31
C GLY A 55 -4.79 43.84 -0.46
N LEU A 56 -5.50 43.15 0.44
CA LEU A 56 -4.96 42.04 1.24
C LEU A 56 -4.88 40.77 0.39
N GLN A 57 -3.79 40.01 0.49
CA GLN A 57 -3.65 38.72 -0.18
C GLN A 57 -3.89 37.60 0.83
N ILE A 58 -4.84 36.71 0.53
CA ILE A 58 -5.07 35.50 1.32
C ILE A 58 -4.42 34.32 0.59
N LEU A 59 -3.79 33.45 1.38
CA LEU A 59 -3.35 32.15 0.94
C LEU A 59 -4.37 31.09 1.36
N ILE A 60 -4.91 30.35 0.40
CA ILE A 60 -5.74 29.16 0.66
C ILE A 60 -4.92 27.94 0.29
N GLU A 61 -4.56 27.16 1.32
CA GLU A 61 -3.88 25.87 1.18
C GLU A 61 -4.90 24.75 1.43
N PHE A 62 -5.08 23.89 0.43
CA PHE A 62 -5.87 22.68 0.55
C PHE A 62 -4.99 21.48 0.21
N GLN A 63 -4.72 20.65 1.23
CA GLN A 63 -3.94 19.44 1.09
C GLN A 63 -4.79 18.23 1.46
N ALA A 64 -4.85 17.23 0.57
CA ALA A 64 -5.54 15.97 0.81
C ALA A 64 -4.59 14.80 0.54
N GLY A 65 -4.38 13.94 1.53
CA GLY A 65 -3.54 12.74 1.42
C GLY A 65 -4.32 11.47 1.77
N VAL A 66 -3.84 10.33 1.29
CA VAL A 66 -4.32 9.01 1.69
C VAL A 66 -3.11 8.12 1.98
N GLY A 67 -3.09 7.54 3.18
CA GLY A 67 -2.20 6.45 3.54
C GLY A 67 -2.79 5.12 3.12
N LEU A 68 -2.00 4.28 2.46
CA LEU A 68 -2.36 2.92 2.07
C LEU A 68 -1.40 1.92 2.71
N GLU A 69 -1.97 0.92 3.37
CA GLU A 69 -1.23 -0.20 3.94
C GLU A 69 -1.91 -1.52 3.56
N ILE A 70 -1.25 -2.31 2.71
CA ILE A 70 -1.67 -3.67 2.34
C ILE A 70 -0.87 -4.67 3.17
N LEU A 71 -1.58 -5.42 4.01
CA LEU A 71 -1.06 -6.50 4.82
C LEU A 71 -1.48 -7.83 4.17
N ALA A 72 -0.54 -8.74 3.96
CA ALA A 72 -0.84 -10.09 3.52
C ALA A 72 -0.31 -11.09 4.53
N LYS A 73 -1.15 -12.08 4.84
CA LYS A 73 -0.82 -13.21 5.70
C LYS A 73 -1.00 -14.49 4.89
N ILE A 74 -0.01 -15.36 4.93
CA ILE A 74 -0.03 -16.66 4.26
C ILE A 74 0.37 -17.72 5.29
N ASP A 75 -0.60 -18.52 5.69
CA ASP A 75 -0.39 -19.69 6.56
C ASP A 75 -0.42 -20.96 5.70
N VAL A 76 0.69 -21.69 5.69
CA VAL A 76 0.80 -22.97 4.97
C VAL A 76 1.06 -24.08 5.98
N VAL A 77 0.09 -24.98 6.13
CA VAL A 77 0.23 -26.19 6.95
C VAL A 77 0.45 -27.38 6.02
N ILE A 78 1.71 -27.74 5.81
CA ILE A 78 2.11 -28.80 4.86
C ILE A 78 1.52 -30.15 5.25
N TRP A 79 1.46 -30.45 6.54
CA TRP A 79 0.96 -31.74 7.06
C TRP A 79 -0.55 -31.91 6.86
N GLU A 80 -1.33 -30.88 7.15
CA GLU A 80 -2.79 -30.88 6.91
C GLU A 80 -3.17 -30.53 5.48
N GLN A 81 -2.19 -30.24 4.62
CA GLN A 81 -2.38 -29.78 3.24
C GLN A 81 -3.30 -28.55 3.12
N GLN A 82 -3.28 -27.68 4.14
CA GLN A 82 -4.09 -26.47 4.18
C GLN A 82 -3.24 -25.24 3.88
N CYS A 83 -3.79 -24.33 3.07
CA CYS A 83 -3.22 -23.02 2.79
C CYS A 83 -4.29 -21.97 3.03
N GLN A 84 -4.08 -21.12 4.05
CA GLN A 84 -4.93 -19.98 4.34
C GLN A 84 -4.21 -18.70 3.91
N THR A 85 -4.83 -17.96 3.01
CA THR A 85 -4.33 -16.67 2.52
C THR A 85 -5.31 -15.58 2.93
N ASN A 86 -4.82 -14.58 3.64
CA ASN A 86 -5.61 -13.43 4.05
C ASN A 86 -4.91 -12.15 3.59
N VAL A 87 -5.63 -11.33 2.83
CA VAL A 87 -5.16 -10.03 2.36
C VAL A 87 -6.05 -8.97 2.97
N ASN A 88 -5.47 -8.10 3.79
CA ASN A 88 -6.15 -6.99 4.44
C ASN A 88 -5.61 -5.67 3.88
N THR A 89 -6.50 -4.82 3.40
CA THR A 89 -6.14 -3.48 2.92
C THR A 89 -6.69 -2.44 3.87
N ARG A 90 -5.79 -1.61 4.40
CA ARG A 90 -6.12 -0.48 5.27
C ARG A 90 -5.89 0.82 4.54
N TYR A 91 -6.84 1.72 4.66
CA TYR A 91 -6.79 3.08 4.14
C TYR A 91 -6.89 4.05 5.31
N VAL A 92 -6.04 5.07 5.32
CA VAL A 92 -6.05 6.16 6.29
C VAL A 92 -6.21 7.46 5.50
N ILE A 93 -7.18 8.29 5.87
CA ILE A 93 -7.45 9.60 5.24
C ILE A 93 -6.95 10.67 6.21
#